data_AF-A0A659SE41-F1
#
_entry.id   AF-A0A659SE41-F1
#
_cell.length_a   1.000
_cell.length_b   1.000
_cell.length_c   1.000
_cell.angle_alpha   90.00
_cell.angle_beta   90.00
_cell.angle_gamma   90.00
#
_symmetry.space_group_name_H-M   'P 1'
#
loop_
_entity.id
_entity.type
_entity.pdbx_description
1 polymer ?
#
loop_
_entity_poly.entity_id
_entity_poly.type
_entity_poly.pdbx_seq_one_letter_code
_entity_poly.pdbx_strand_id
1 'polypeptide(L)' 'MAAQRPVTIALGAGETSGDILGAGLIRALKARVPNARFVGVAGPRMQAEGCEAWYEMDEQADMGIVEVRGRWGVVVQIR' A
#
# COMPACT_ATOMS: atom_id res chain seq x y z
N MET A 1 8.71 -26.67 16.33
CA MET A 1 7.57 -25.74 16.31
C MET A 1 7.77 -24.81 15.13
N ALA A 2 6.86 -24.78 14.15
CA ALA A 2 6.98 -23.84 13.04
C ALA A 2 6.85 -22.41 13.60
N ALA A 3 7.86 -21.57 13.40
CA ALA A 3 7.79 -20.17 13.79
C ALA A 3 6.60 -19.54 13.07
N GLN A 4 5.60 -19.07 13.81
CA GLN A 4 4.41 -18.47 13.24
C GLN A 4 4.85 -17.18 12.53
N ARG A 5 4.86 -17.19 11.19
CA ARG A 5 5.32 -16.05 10.41
C ARG A 5 4.33 -14.89 10.59
N PRO A 6 4.80 -13.67 10.87
CA PRO A 6 3.92 -12.50 10.98
C PRO A 6 3.09 -12.33 9.71
N VAL A 7 1.82 -11.98 9.89
CA VAL A 7 0.89 -11.73 8.77
C VAL A 7 1.45 -10.59 7.93
N THR A 8 1.67 -10.84 6.64
CA THR A 8 2.13 -9.82 5.69
C THR A 8 0.96 -9.43 4.80
N ILE A 9 0.67 -8.13 4.73
CA ILE A 9 -0.46 -7.57 3.98
C ILE A 9 0.09 -6.63 2.92
N ALA A 10 -0.21 -6.91 1.66
CA ALA A 10 0.13 -6.03 0.55
C ALA A 10 -1.01 -5.01 0.31
N LEU A 11 -0.66 -3.74 0.16
CA LEU A 11 -1.57 -2.62 -0.06
C LEU A 11 -1.11 -1.80 -1.27
N GLY A 12 -2.05 -1.20 -2.00
CA GLY A 12 -1.74 -0.36 -3.15
C GLY A 12 -2.61 0.89 -3.17
N ALA A 13 -1.98 2.06 -3.13
CA ALA A 13 -2.60 3.36 -3.38
C ALA A 13 -2.11 3.90 -4.73
N GLY A 14 -3.02 4.30 -5.60
CA GLY A 14 -2.71 5.01 -6.86
C GLY A 14 -3.04 6.50 -6.82
N GLU A 15 -3.73 6.96 -5.77
CA GLU A 15 -4.19 8.35 -5.63
C GLU A 15 -4.18 8.75 -4.15
N THR A 16 -4.18 10.06 -3.87
CA THR A 16 -4.09 10.60 -2.50
C THR A 16 -5.22 10.11 -1.59
N SER A 17 -6.41 9.90 -2.15
CA SER A 17 -7.56 9.29 -1.46
C SER A 17 -7.22 7.86 -0.99
N GLY A 18 -6.57 7.07 -1.84
CA GLY A 18 -6.10 5.72 -1.54
C GLY A 18 -5.06 5.69 -0.42
N ASP A 19 -4.14 6.65 -0.40
CA ASP A 19 -3.14 6.79 0.68
C ASP A 19 -3.79 7.11 2.04
N ILE A 20 -4.81 7.98 2.06
CA ILE A 20 -5.58 8.29 3.29
C ILE A 20 -6.30 7.04 3.81
N LEU A 21 -7.01 6.34 2.92
CA LEU A 21 -7.76 5.14 3.28
C LEU A 21 -6.83 4.01 3.72
N GLY A 22 -5.71 3.82 3.01
CA GLY A 22 -4.70 2.83 3.32
C GLY A 22 -4.05 3.07 4.68
N ALA A 23 -3.71 4.31 5.01
CA ALA A 23 -3.17 4.66 6.32
C ALA A 23 -4.17 4.35 7.46
N GLY A 24 -5.45 4.71 7.28
CA GLY A 24 -6.51 4.37 8.23
C GLY A 24 -6.68 2.87 8.42
N LEU A 25 -6.60 2.11 7.32
CA LEU A 25 -6.67 0.64 7.35
C LEU A 25 -5.47 0.03 8.11
N ILE A 26 -4.24 0.47 7.83
CA ILE A 26 -3.03 0.00 8.52
C ILE A 26 -3.16 0.24 10.02
N ARG A 27 -3.59 1.44 10.43
CA ARG A 27 -3.78 1.79 11.84
C ARG A 27 -4.79 0.87 12.52
N ALA A 28 -5.94 0.63 11.88
CA ALA A 28 -6.97 -0.25 12.42
C ALA A 28 -6.50 -1.72 12.49
N LEU A 29 -5.70 -2.17 11.52
CA LEU A 29 -5.15 -3.53 11.49
C LEU A 29 -4.06 -3.72 12.54
N LYS A 30 -3.18 -2.74 12.75
CA LYS A 30 -2.18 -2.77 13.83
C LYS A 30 -2.80 -2.92 15.22
N ALA A 31 -3.97 -2.33 15.44
CA ALA A 31 -4.70 -2.51 16.70
C ALA A 31 -5.18 -3.95 16.94
N ARG A 32 -5.38 -4.74 15.87
CA ARG A 32 -5.83 -6.14 15.95
C ARG A 32 -4.70 -7.15 15.80
N VAL A 33 -3.70 -6.82 14.98
CA VAL A 33 -2.54 -7.65 14.67
C VAL A 33 -1.29 -6.77 14.75
N PRO A 34 -0.74 -6.53 15.97
CA PRO A 34 0.37 -5.60 16.17
C PRO A 34 1.65 -5.98 15.41
N ASN A 35 1.83 -7.27 15.13
CA ASN A 35 3.00 -7.81 14.44
C ASN A 35 2.79 -7.93 12.91
N ALA A 36 1.74 -7.34 12.35
CA ALA A 36 1.51 -7.36 10.92
C ALA A 36 2.57 -6.52 10.17
N ARG A 37 3.07 -7.05 9.06
CA ARG A 37 3.94 -6.33 8.12
C ARG A 37 3.10 -5.80 6.96
N PHE A 38 3.31 -4.55 6.58
CA PHE A 38 2.60 -3.91 5.47
C PHE A 38 3.59 -3.57 4.36
N VAL A 39 3.23 -3.88 3.12
CA VAL A 39 4.09 -3.67 1.93
C VAL A 39 3.25 -3.21 0.74
N GLY A 40 3.86 -2.58 -0.27
CA GLY A 40 3.25 -2.39 -1.59
C GLY A 40 3.39 -0.98 -2.15
N VAL A 41 2.38 -0.47 -2.87
CA VAL A 41 2.40 0.90 -3.42
C VAL A 41 1.83 1.84 -2.35
N ALA A 42 2.68 2.63 -1.73
CA ALA A 42 2.32 3.40 -0.55
C ALA A 42 2.64 4.88 -0.75
N GLY A 43 1.67 5.74 -0.46
CA GLY A 43 1.90 7.17 -0.36
C GLY A 43 2.48 7.56 1.01
N PRO A 44 2.71 8.87 1.23
CA PRO A 44 3.35 9.37 2.44
C PRO A 44 2.61 8.99 3.73
N ARG A 45 1.27 8.90 3.73
CA ARG A 45 0.50 8.55 4.94
C ARG A 45 0.59 7.06 5.25
N MET A 46 0.52 6.19 4.25
CA MET A 46 0.70 4.76 4.42
C MET A 46 2.12 4.43 4.92
N GLN A 47 3.13 5.12 4.37
CA GLN A 47 4.51 4.99 4.84
C GLN A 47 4.69 5.48 6.27
N ALA A 48 4.05 6.58 6.66
CA ALA A 48 4.06 7.06 8.06
C ALA A 48 3.45 6.04 9.03
N GLU A 49 2.49 5.24 8.57
CA GLU A 49 1.93 4.12 9.31
C GLU A 49 2.78 2.84 9.22
N GLY A 50 4.00 2.90 8.67
CA GLY A 50 4.94 1.79 8.60
C GLY A 50 4.69 0.79 7.45
N CYS A 51 4.02 1.22 6.38
CA CYS A 51 3.99 0.47 5.14
C CYS A 51 5.32 0.61 4.40
N GLU A 52 5.95 -0.51 4.06
CA GLU A 52 7.13 -0.53 3.20
C GLU A 52 6.71 -0.27 1.75
N ALA A 53 7.09 0.88 1.21
CA ALA A 53 6.85 1.23 -0.18
C ALA A 53 7.79 0.41 -1.08
N TRP A 54 7.22 -0.54 -1.81
CA TRP A 54 7.91 -1.19 -2.94
C TRP A 54 7.92 -0.29 -4.18
N TYR A 55 6.91 0.58 -4.28
CA TYR A 55 6.83 1.64 -5.27
C TYR A 55 6.24 2.89 -4.61
N GLU A 56 6.81 4.05 -4.92
CA GLU A 56 6.35 5.34 -4.43
C GLU A 56 5.09 5.78 -5.18
N MET A 57 4.12 6.35 -4.46
CA MET A 57 2.89 6.84 -5.08
C MET A 57 3.14 8.12 -5.93
N ASP A 58 4.18 8.90 -5.62
CA ASP A 58 4.50 10.17 -6.30
C ASP A 58 5.04 9.98 -7.73
N GLU A 59 5.52 8.78 -8.08
CA GLU A 59 5.85 8.42 -9.48
C GLU A 59 4.61 8.38 -10.41
N GLN A 60 3.40 8.67 -9.90
CA GLN A 60 2.15 8.70 -10.66
C GLN A 60 1.59 10.12 -10.89
N ALA A 61 2.21 11.18 -10.37
CA ALA A 61 1.65 12.53 -10.39
C ALA A 61 1.79 13.29 -11.72
N ASP A 62 2.52 12.76 -12.72
CA ASP A 62 2.73 13.43 -14.02
C ASP A 62 1.58 13.26 -15.04
N MET A 63 0.51 12.49 -14.74
CA MET A 63 -0.45 12.08 -15.79
C MET A 63 -1.85 12.68 -15.57
N GLY A 64 -2.02 13.92 -16.03
CA GLY A 64 -3.31 14.59 -16.09
C GLY A 64 -4.33 13.89 -17.00
N ILE A 65 -5.58 13.76 -16.53
CA ILE A 65 -6.90 13.63 -17.20
C ILE A 65 -7.09 12.61 -18.36
N VAL A 66 -6.06 11.99 -18.94
CA VAL A 66 -6.17 11.17 -20.17
C VAL A 66 -5.75 9.69 -20.00
N GLU A 67 -5.42 9.21 -18.80
CA GLU A 67 -4.78 7.88 -18.65
C GLU A 67 -5.54 6.78 -17.89
N VAL A 68 -6.88 6.83 -17.87
CA VAL A 68 -7.72 5.79 -17.25
C VAL A 68 -7.68 4.41 -17.96
N ARG A 69 -6.86 4.20 -19.00
CA ARG A 69 -6.81 2.94 -19.78
C ARG A 69 -5.54 2.10 -19.59
N GLY A 70 -4.52 2.59 -18.87
CA GLY A 70 -3.17 2.03 -18.96
C GLY A 70 -2.80 0.85 -18.04
N ARG A 71 -3.14 0.84 -16.74
CA ARG A 71 -2.37 0.00 -15.79
C ARG A 71 -3.18 -0.78 -14.75
N TRP A 72 -3.97 -1.74 -15.24
CA TRP A 72 -4.26 -2.95 -14.46
C TRP A 72 -2.99 -3.80 -14.20
N GLY A 73 -1.85 -3.47 -14.82
CA GLY A 73 -0.62 -4.24 -14.72
C GLY A 73 0.06 -4.23 -13.35
N VAL A 74 0.01 -3.12 -12.59
CA VAL A 74 0.75 -3.03 -11.31
C VAL A 74 0.07 -3.84 -10.20
N VAL A 75 -1.28 -3.86 -10.17
CA VAL A 75 -2.05 -4.65 -9.21
C VAL A 75 -1.83 -6.17 -9.41
N VAL A 76 -1.53 -6.60 -10.63
CA VAL A 76 -1.37 -8.03 -10.99
C VAL A 76 0.07 -8.54 -10.79
N GLN A 77 1.03 -7.66 -10.44
CA GLN A 77 2.46 -8.01 -10.33
C GLN A 77 2.93 -8.24 -8.89
N ILE A 78 2.07 -8.06 -7.88
CA ILE A 78 2.38 -8.40 -6.49
C ILE A 78 2.37 -9.94 -6.39
N ARG A 79 3.57 -10.55 -6.40
CA ARG A 79 3.80 -11.99 -6.21
C ARG A 79 4.15 -12.33 -4.78
#